data_AF-A0A3D0TZH4-F1
#
_entry.id   AF-A0A3D0TZH4-F1
#
_cell.length_a   1.000
_cell.length_b   1.000
_cell.length_c   1.000
_cell.angle_alpha   90.00
_cell.angle_beta   90.00
_cell.angle_gamma   90.00
#
_symmetry.space_group_name_H-M   'P 1'
#
loop_
_entity.id
_entity.type
_entity.pdbx_description
1 polymer ?
#
loop_
_entity_poly.entity_id
_entity_poly.type
_entity_poly.pdbx_seq_one_letter_code
_entity_poly.pdbx_strand_id
1 'polypeptide(L)'
;EKQFLWCENWLKERPNNPMLLLTMGRLSLQRKDWEGAKGYFEASLRSRKSAQAYGELGRLLSHLGDHQASNEHFQSGLALIAERLPDLPMPNPE
;
A
#
# COMPACT_ATOMS: atom_id res chain seq x y z
N GLU A 1 10.48 -17.92 6.80
CA GLU A 1 9.24 -18.68 7.10
C GLU A 1 8.67 -18.44 8.50
N LYS A 2 9.43 -18.62 9.59
CA LYS A 2 8.93 -18.43 10.98
C LYS A 2 8.18 -17.11 11.22
N GLN A 3 8.72 -15.99 10.73
CA GLN A 3 8.11 -14.66 10.87
C GLN A 3 6.73 -14.55 10.21
N PHE A 4 6.57 -15.18 9.04
CA PHE A 4 5.29 -15.18 8.32
C PHE A 4 4.25 -15.96 9.13
N LEU A 5 4.61 -17.15 9.63
CA LEU A 5 3.71 -17.99 10.42
C LEU A 5 3.27 -17.29 11.73
N TRP A 6 4.20 -16.58 12.40
CA TRP A 6 3.86 -15.80 13.59
C TRP A 6 2.92 -14.64 13.28
N CYS A 7 3.21 -13.88 12.23
CA CYS A 7 2.34 -12.77 11.82
C CYS A 7 0.96 -13.27 11.39
N GLU A 8 0.87 -14.41 10.69
CA GLU A 8 -0.39 -15.04 10.29
C GLU A 8 -1.22 -15.44 11.51
N ASN A 9 -0.61 -16.02 12.55
CA ASN A 9 -1.32 -16.34 13.78
C ASN A 9 -1.83 -15.09 14.50
N TRP A 10 -1.04 -14.02 14.57
CA TRP A 10 -1.51 -12.73 15.11
C TRP A 10 -2.63 -12.12 14.25
N LEU A 11 -2.62 -12.35 12.94
CA LEU A 11 -3.67 -11.90 12.05
C LEU A 11 -5.00 -12.63 12.33
N LYS A 12 -4.97 -13.92 12.69
CA LYS A 12 -6.18 -14.66 13.08
C LYS A 12 -6.88 -14.04 14.29
N GLU A 13 -6.10 -13.55 15.25
CA GLU A 13 -6.64 -12.84 16.42
C GLU A 13 -7.09 -11.41 16.09
N ARG A 14 -6.49 -10.78 15.08
CA ARG A 14 -6.68 -9.36 14.73
C ARG A 14 -6.72 -9.17 13.20
N PRO A 15 -7.77 -9.68 12.51
CA PRO A 15 -7.78 -9.82 11.05
C PRO A 15 -7.70 -8.49 10.29
N ASN A 16 -8.17 -7.40 10.90
CA ASN A 16 -8.21 -6.09 10.30
C ASN A 16 -7.12 -5.15 10.83
N ASN A 17 -6.08 -5.64 11.51
CA ASN A 17 -5.02 -4.76 12.00
C ASN A 17 -4.17 -4.25 10.82
N PRO A 18 -4.15 -2.95 10.51
CA PRO A 18 -3.49 -2.43 9.32
C PRO A 18 -1.97 -2.62 9.35
N MET A 19 -1.35 -2.55 10.54
CA MET A 19 0.11 -2.75 10.66
C MET A 19 0.51 -4.21 10.45
N LEU A 20 -0.30 -5.15 10.94
CA LEU A 20 -0.06 -6.58 10.70
C LEU A 20 -0.25 -6.92 9.22
N LEU A 21 -1.30 -6.39 8.58
CA LEU A 21 -1.55 -6.57 7.14
C LEU A 21 -0.40 -5.98 6.30
N LEU A 22 0.07 -4.77 6.61
CA LEU A 22 1.24 -4.18 5.96
C LEU A 22 2.49 -5.06 6.11
N THR A 23 2.70 -5.60 7.31
CA THR A 23 3.84 -6.49 7.59
C THR A 23 3.74 -7.79 6.80
N MET A 24 2.55 -8.39 6.71
CA MET A 24 2.29 -9.56 5.88
C MET A 24 2.60 -9.29 4.40
N GLY A 25 2.20 -8.13 3.88
CA GLY A 25 2.52 -7.73 2.51
C GLY A 25 4.04 -7.67 2.25
N ARG A 26 4.81 -7.10 3.18
CA ARG A 26 6.28 -7.08 3.09
C ARG A 26 6.92 -8.46 3.16
N LEU A 27 6.40 -9.33 4.03
CA LEU A 27 6.88 -10.71 4.13
C LEU A 27 6.53 -11.52 2.86
N SER A 28 5.38 -11.28 2.25
CA SER A 28 5.03 -11.85 0.94
C SER A 28 5.99 -11.38 -0.15
N LEU A 29 6.37 -10.09 -0.19
CA LEU A 29 7.40 -9.59 -1.11
C LEU A 29 8.73 -10.33 -0.94
N GLN A 30 9.20 -10.53 0.30
CA GLN A 30 10.44 -11.28 0.58
C GLN A 30 10.37 -12.74 0.07
N ARG A 31 9.17 -13.32 0.06
CA ARG A 31 8.89 -14.67 -0.45
C ARG A 31 8.62 -14.71 -1.95
N LYS A 32 8.67 -13.56 -2.64
CA LYS A 32 8.31 -13.40 -4.07
C LYS A 32 6.85 -13.77 -4.37
N ASP A 33 5.99 -13.67 -3.37
CA ASP A 33 4.54 -13.84 -3.48
C ASP A 33 3.91 -12.48 -3.77
N TRP A 34 3.83 -12.13 -5.06
CA TRP A 34 3.39 -10.81 -5.50
C TRP A 34 1.87 -10.62 -5.34
N GLU A 35 1.09 -11.66 -5.61
CA GLU A 35 -0.37 -11.62 -5.50
C GLU A 35 -0.79 -11.50 -4.03
N GLY A 36 -0.19 -12.29 -3.13
CA GLY A 36 -0.42 -12.16 -1.70
C GLY A 36 0.04 -10.81 -1.16
N ALA A 37 1.20 -10.31 -1.61
CA ALA A 37 1.66 -8.98 -1.22
C ALA A 37 0.65 -7.88 -1.60
N LYS A 38 0.16 -7.90 -2.85
CA LYS A 38 -0.89 -6.99 -3.33
C LYS A 38 -2.14 -7.08 -2.44
N GLY A 39 -2.65 -8.29 -2.22
CA GLY A 39 -3.86 -8.51 -1.41
C GLY A 39 -3.72 -8.00 0.03
N TYR A 40 -2.57 -8.21 0.67
CA TYR A 40 -2.31 -7.72 2.02
C TYR A 40 -2.19 -6.19 2.09
N PHE A 41 -1.53 -5.55 1.12
CA PHE A 41 -1.46 -4.09 1.08
C PHE A 41 -2.83 -3.46 0.84
N GLU A 42 -3.63 -4.01 -0.08
CA GLU A 42 -5.01 -3.57 -0.30
C GLU A 42 -5.87 -3.76 0.95
N ALA A 43 -5.74 -4.90 1.64
CA ALA A 43 -6.43 -5.14 2.92
C ALA A 43 -6.01 -4.13 3.99
N SER A 44 -4.71 -3.83 4.08
CA SER A 44 -4.21 -2.78 4.98
C SER A 44 -4.85 -1.43 4.66
N LEU A 45 -4.95 -1.05 3.38
CA LEU A 45 -5.56 0.20 2.93
C LEU A 45 -7.08 0.26 3.20
N ARG A 46 -7.79 -0.88 3.06
CA ARG A 46 -9.20 -1.00 3.43
C ARG A 46 -9.41 -0.80 4.93
N SER A 47 -8.51 -1.30 5.77
CA SER A 47 -8.56 -1.12 7.22
C SER A 47 -8.21 0.31 7.64
N ARG A 48 -7.07 0.82 7.17
CA ARG A 48 -6.64 2.20 7.39
C ARG A 48 -5.76 2.66 6.23
N LYS A 49 -6.24 3.67 5.51
CA LYS A 49 -5.44 4.37 4.51
C LYS A 49 -4.17 4.93 5.15
N SER A 50 -3.02 4.66 4.54
CA SER A 50 -1.73 5.18 4.98
C SER A 50 -0.82 5.41 3.78
N ALA A 51 -0.01 6.47 3.83
CA ALA A 51 0.95 6.78 2.77
C ALA A 51 1.93 5.63 2.55
N GLN A 52 2.31 4.93 3.62
CA GLN A 52 3.21 3.78 3.56
C GLN A 52 2.60 2.62 2.76
N ALA A 53 1.35 2.23 3.04
CA ALA A 53 0.72 1.14 2.30
C ALA A 53 0.47 1.50 0.83
N TYR A 54 0.11 2.76 0.54
CA TYR A 54 0.00 3.26 -0.84
C TYR A 54 1.34 3.21 -1.58
N GLY A 55 2.42 3.68 -0.96
CA GLY A 55 3.75 3.67 -1.57
C GLY A 55 4.28 2.25 -1.84
N GLU A 56 4.06 1.32 -0.91
CA GLU A 56 4.46 -0.09 -1.07
C GLU A 56 3.69 -0.78 -2.19
N LEU A 57 2.37 -0.56 -2.26
CA LEU A 57 1.52 -1.10 -3.32
C LEU A 57 1.85 -0.49 -4.68
N GLY A 58 2.01 0.83 -4.76
CA GLY A 58 2.42 1.51 -5.99
C GLY A 58 3.76 0.99 -6.51
N ARG A 59 4.75 0.86 -5.62
CA ARG A 59 6.06 0.28 -5.97
C ARG A 59 5.94 -1.14 -6.52
N LEU A 60 5.12 -1.99 -5.91
CA LEU A 60 4.88 -3.35 -6.39
C LEU A 60 4.27 -3.34 -7.80
N LEU A 61 3.20 -2.56 -8.01
CA LEU A 61 2.50 -2.47 -9.29
C LEU A 61 3.40 -1.95 -10.41
N SER A 62 4.25 -0.96 -10.13
CA SER A 62 5.25 -0.49 -11.10
C SER A 62 6.20 -1.58 -11.55
N HIS A 63 6.63 -2.48 -10.66
CA HIS A 63 7.51 -3.61 -11.03
C HIS A 63 6.77 -4.73 -11.77
N LEU A 64 5.44 -4.77 -11.65
CA LEU A 64 4.57 -5.67 -12.41
C LEU A 64 4.12 -5.09 -13.76
N GLY A 65 4.54 -3.85 -14.09
CA GLY A 65 4.19 -3.17 -15.34
C GLY A 65 2.86 -2.41 -15.31
N ASP A 66 2.15 -2.39 -14.18
CA ASP A 66 0.91 -1.64 -14.00
C ASP A 66 1.18 -0.20 -13.55
N HIS A 67 1.75 0.58 -14.47
CA HIS A 67 2.21 1.94 -14.20
C HIS A 67 1.08 2.92 -13.91
N GLN A 68 -0.10 2.71 -14.50
CA GLN A 68 -1.25 3.57 -14.26
C GLN A 68 -1.74 3.40 -12.81
N ALA A 69 -2.04 2.17 -12.37
CA ALA A 69 -2.49 1.93 -11.00
C ALA A 69 -1.39 2.30 -9.98
N SER A 70 -0.12 2.06 -10.33
CA SER A 70 1.02 2.52 -9.53
C SER A 70 0.97 4.02 -9.25
N ASN A 71 0.78 4.84 -10.30
CA ASN A 71 0.72 6.30 -10.17
C ASN A 71 -0.49 6.76 -9.35
N GLU A 72 -1.65 6.14 -9.52
CA GLU A 72 -2.85 6.44 -8.72
C GLU A 72 -2.61 6.20 -7.22
N HIS A 73 -1.92 5.10 -6.88
CA HIS A 73 -1.53 4.84 -5.50
C HIS A 73 -0.49 5.82 -4.98
N PHE A 74 0.52 6.18 -5.77
CA PHE A 74 1.49 7.21 -5.35
C PHE A 74 0.83 8.56 -5.10
N GLN A 75 -0.09 9.00 -5.97
CA GLN A 75 -0.86 10.22 -5.77
C GLN A 75 -1.70 10.16 -4.50
N SER A 76 -2.37 9.03 -4.26
CA SER A 76 -3.15 8.81 -3.04
C SER A 76 -2.28 8.85 -1.78
N GLY A 77 -1.09 8.24 -1.82
CA GLY A 77 -0.13 8.28 -0.73
C GLY A 77 0.41 9.69 -0.48
N LEU A 78 0.74 10.42 -1.55
CA LEU A 78 1.21 11.80 -1.49
C LEU A 78 0.15 12.72 -0.90
N ALA A 79 -1.12 12.57 -1.29
CA ALA A 79 -2.23 13.36 -0.74
C ALA A 79 -2.43 13.21 0.78
N LEU A 80 -1.92 12.13 1.39
CA LEU A 80 -1.98 11.93 2.84
C LEU A 80 -0.83 12.60 3.61
N ILE A 81 0.27 12.96 2.94
CA ILE A 81 1.45 13.57 3.56
C ILE A 81 1.68 15.01 3.10
N ALA A 82 1.16 15.37 1.93
CA ALA A 82 1.34 16.69 1.36
C ALA A 82 0.58 17.71 2.21
N GLU A 83 1.28 18.80 2.53
CA GLU A 83 0.61 19.98 3.03
C GLU A 83 -0.34 20.52 1.97
N ARG A 84 -1.39 21.19 2.42
CA ARG A 84 -2.33 21.83 1.50
C ARG A 84 -1.56 22.82 0.63
N LEU A 85 -1.61 22.61 -0.68
CA LEU A 85 -1.01 23.54 -1.63
C LEU A 85 -1.70 24.90 -1.55
N PRO A 86 -0.94 26.00 -1.70
CA PRO A 86 -1.51 27.33 -1.78
C PRO A 86 -2.44 27.44 -3.00
N ASP A 87 -3.47 28.27 -2.87
CA ASP A 87 -4.43 28.50 -3.94
C ASP A 87 -3.81 29.48 -4.97
N LEU A 88 -3.14 28.92 -5.96
CA LEU A 88 -2.46 29.66 -7.04
C LEU A 88 -3.24 29.49 -8.35
N PRO A 89 -3.28 30.51 -9.23
CA PRO A 89 -3.98 30.40 -10.51
C PRO A 89 -3.37 29.28 -11.36
N MET A 90 -4.22 28.36 -11.80
CA MET A 90 -3.85 27.24 -12.67
C MET A 90 -4.21 27.54 -14.12
N PRO A 91 -3.46 26.99 -15.10
CA PRO A 91 -3.84 27.12 -16.50
C PRO A 91 -5.18 26.42 -16.73
N ASN A 92 -6.09 27.09 -17.45
CA ASN A 92 -7.31 26.44 -17.91
C ASN A 92 -6.93 25.44 -19.02
N PRO A 93 -7.48 24.21 -19.00
CA PRO A 93 -7.41 23.36 -20.16
C PRO A 93 -8.15 24.04 -21.32
N GLU A 94 -7.47 24.19 -22.47
CA GLU A 94 -8.07 24.68 -23.73
C GLU A 94 -9.16 23.76 -24.25
#